data_AF-A0A1W2BAE9-F1
#
_entry.id   AF-A0A1W2BAE9-F1
#
_cell.length_a   1.000
_cell.length_b   1.000
_cell.length_c   1.000
_cell.angle_alpha   90.00
_cell.angle_beta   90.00
_cell.angle_gamma   90.00
#
_symmetry.space_group_name_H-M   'P 1'
#
loop_
_entity.id
_entity.type
_entity.pdbx_description
1 polymer ?
#
loop_
_entity_poly.entity_id
_entity_poly.type
_entity_poly.pdbx_seq_one_letter_code
_entity_poly.pdbx_strand_id
1 'polypeptide(L)'
;MFKKLLFFGIVLLLSVYYFNSNENMDKEVIFILLSLVGVTTFLFFYRKEAEPNLKGQFFKHSTIAVTGLLIVNFQYYIDYLVGNIPITDSFIFVNQRIVVKSLTLSLIGLLMFFIGYLSYTKRKKIFKARKRIYHTKYLEILVVVFLILYFSTININYVMGGYGKVDKGSGITYIDLLFKTFVISTIIQKTRNLILSGKENITIKIYLKNLGLPLNISLILYLLTVLLSGDRGPLITFLILVFTGYLFVTKRKVKKRYGILALFVGASLITILGVARSFSSDLSFTDKVQLAFQDDPFSQEKSFLPQTKELAGSVKANHHAVDFVPEHHDFLYGRFQFQQITVVLPFFNIFNVIIFEDVSKKYAGSASFVTWIFQGDRPTYGNGTSVIADFYFDLGLIGVVIGMFFFGYFMRMAEVKMYVEKMPSLFSHTFFMVYIGSALYIARSSFLFEFRTVVWVFVILLINQYLFNKKYL
;
A
#
# COMPACT_ATOMS: atom_id res chain seq x y z
N MET A 1 20.47 -1.26 20.36
CA MET A 1 21.32 -2.38 19.90
C MET A 1 20.72 -3.72 20.29
N PHE A 2 20.50 -3.97 21.59
CA PHE A 2 19.89 -5.21 22.11
C PHE A 2 18.65 -5.72 21.35
N LYS A 3 17.60 -4.90 21.16
CA LYS A 3 16.39 -5.32 20.43
C LYS A 3 16.65 -5.78 18.99
N LYS A 4 17.62 -5.18 18.29
CA LYS A 4 17.98 -5.60 16.93
C LYS A 4 18.63 -6.97 16.93
N LEU A 5 19.55 -7.20 17.87
CA LEU A 5 20.21 -8.49 18.05
C LEU A 5 19.21 -9.59 18.43
N LEU A 6 18.23 -9.26 19.30
CA LEU A 6 17.14 -10.17 19.65
C LEU A 6 16.32 -10.57 18.41
N PHE A 7 15.84 -9.60 17.63
CA PHE A 7 15.09 -9.89 16.40
C PHE A 7 15.92 -10.67 15.39
N PHE A 8 17.20 -10.36 15.24
CA PHE A 8 18.10 -11.09 14.35
C PHE A 8 18.30 -12.54 14.81
N GLY A 9 18.49 -12.77 16.11
CA GLY A 9 18.58 -14.13 16.68
C GLY A 9 17.30 -14.94 16.45
N ILE A 10 16.13 -14.31 16.61
CA ILE A 10 14.84 -14.96 16.29
C ILE A 10 14.74 -15.29 14.81
N VAL A 11 15.14 -14.39 13.91
CA VAL A 11 15.13 -14.64 12.45
C VAL A 11 16.02 -15.84 12.08
N LEU A 12 17.20 -15.96 12.68
CA LEU A 12 18.09 -17.10 12.45
C LEU A 12 17.43 -18.42 12.88
N LEU A 13 16.85 -18.45 14.09
CA LEU A 13 16.13 -19.62 14.58
C LEU A 13 14.95 -20.00 13.67
N LEU A 14 14.15 -19.01 13.27
CA LEU A 14 13.01 -19.23 12.37
C LEU A 14 13.44 -19.66 10.97
N SER A 15 14.59 -19.21 10.49
CA SER A 15 15.13 -19.63 9.19
C SER A 15 15.56 -21.09 9.22
N VAL A 16 16.20 -21.54 10.31
CA VAL A 16 16.48 -22.98 10.52
C VAL A 16 15.19 -23.78 10.62
N TYR A 17 14.20 -23.28 11.37
CA TYR A 17 12.89 -23.93 11.46
C TYR A 17 12.17 -23.99 10.11
N TYR A 18 12.21 -22.93 9.29
CA TYR A 18 11.58 -22.89 7.96
C TYR A 18 12.06 -24.00 7.00
N PHE A 19 13.33 -24.38 7.07
CA PHE A 19 13.87 -25.47 6.23
C PHE A 19 13.59 -26.86 6.79
N ASN A 20 13.39 -26.99 8.09
CA ASN A 20 13.17 -28.28 8.76
C ASN A 20 11.69 -28.56 9.06
N SER A 21 10.80 -27.56 8.92
CA SER A 21 9.39 -27.69 9.26
C SER A 21 8.72 -28.68 8.30
N ASN A 22 8.26 -29.80 8.85
CA ASN A 22 7.41 -30.77 8.16
C ASN A 22 6.05 -30.93 8.87
N GLU A 23 5.68 -29.92 9.67
CA GLU A 23 4.46 -29.93 10.46
C GLU A 23 3.28 -29.56 9.56
N ASN A 24 2.25 -30.42 9.58
CA ASN A 24 0.93 -30.06 9.09
C ASN A 24 0.38 -28.88 9.93
N MET A 25 -0.78 -28.35 9.55
CA MET A 25 -1.45 -27.19 10.16
C MET A 25 -1.83 -27.35 11.66
N ASP A 26 -0.83 -27.49 12.52
CA ASP A 26 -0.89 -27.73 13.95
C ASP A 26 -1.25 -26.42 14.68
N LYS A 27 -2.28 -26.50 15.52
CA LYS A 27 -2.79 -25.36 16.28
C LYS A 27 -1.79 -24.85 17.32
N GLU A 28 -1.03 -25.73 17.97
CA GLU A 28 -0.06 -25.35 19.01
C GLU A 28 1.08 -24.55 18.40
N VAL A 29 1.59 -25.02 17.27
CA VAL A 29 2.66 -24.37 16.51
C VAL A 29 2.21 -23.01 16.00
N ILE A 30 1.02 -22.94 15.39
CA ILE A 30 0.44 -21.67 14.91
C ILE A 30 0.25 -20.71 16.08
N PHE A 31 -0.21 -21.18 17.24
CA PHE A 31 -0.35 -20.37 18.45
C PHE A 31 0.99 -19.82 18.94
N ILE A 32 2.05 -20.62 18.96
CA ILE A 32 3.40 -20.18 19.33
C ILE A 32 3.91 -19.10 18.37
N LEU A 33 3.78 -19.33 17.05
CA LEU A 33 4.20 -18.37 16.03
C LEU A 33 3.42 -17.04 16.12
N LEU A 34 2.10 -17.09 16.33
CA LEU A 34 1.28 -15.89 16.53
C LEU A 34 1.58 -15.18 17.85
N SER A 35 1.88 -15.92 18.92
CA SER A 35 2.33 -15.33 20.18
C SER A 35 3.65 -14.57 19.98
N LEU A 36 4.57 -15.13 19.19
CA LEU A 36 5.83 -14.49 18.83
C LEU A 36 5.60 -13.23 17.98
N VAL A 37 4.63 -13.23 17.05
CA VAL A 37 4.20 -12.03 16.31
C VAL A 37 3.72 -10.95 17.29
N GLY A 38 2.87 -11.31 18.26
CA GLY A 38 2.34 -10.40 19.27
C GLY A 38 3.44 -9.76 20.12
N VAL A 39 4.33 -10.58 20.68
CA VAL A 39 5.45 -10.13 21.53
C VAL A 39 6.41 -9.23 20.74
N THR A 40 6.82 -9.64 19.54
CA THR A 40 7.80 -8.87 18.74
C THR A 40 7.23 -7.54 18.26
N THR A 41 5.95 -7.52 17.86
CA THR A 41 5.21 -6.30 17.52
C THR A 41 5.09 -5.36 18.72
N PHE A 42 4.73 -5.89 19.89
CA PHE A 42 4.69 -5.11 21.13
C PHE A 42 6.06 -4.49 21.44
N LEU A 43 7.13 -5.29 21.40
CA LEU A 43 8.51 -4.82 21.64
C LEU A 43 8.94 -3.74 20.64
N PHE A 44 8.51 -3.82 19.38
CA PHE A 44 8.76 -2.82 18.35
C PHE A 44 8.09 -1.48 18.68
N PHE A 45 6.80 -1.48 19.03
CA PHE A 45 6.07 -0.26 19.36
C PHE A 45 6.40 0.31 20.75
N TYR A 46 6.82 -0.52 21.70
CA TYR A 46 7.25 -0.10 23.04
C TYR A 46 8.65 0.55 23.06
N ARG A 47 9.35 0.60 21.93
CA ARG A 47 10.66 1.26 21.88
C ARG A 47 10.56 2.76 22.20
N LYS A 48 11.60 3.29 22.84
CA LYS A 48 11.75 4.73 23.03
C LYS A 48 12.09 5.37 21.68
N GLU A 49 11.32 6.39 21.32
CA GLU A 49 11.56 7.19 20.11
C GLU A 49 12.53 8.31 20.41
N ALA A 50 13.65 8.35 19.68
CA ALA A 50 14.72 9.32 19.90
C ALA A 50 14.38 10.71 19.35
N GLU A 51 13.59 10.76 18.26
CA GLU A 51 13.24 12.02 17.59
C GLU A 51 11.99 12.66 18.24
N PRO A 52 12.07 13.89 18.79
CA PRO A 52 10.97 14.51 19.54
C PRO A 52 9.67 14.68 18.74
N ASN A 53 9.77 14.97 17.44
CA ASN A 53 8.62 15.15 16.57
C ASN A 53 7.92 13.82 16.22
N LEU A 54 8.66 12.71 16.23
CA LEU A 54 8.11 11.37 16.03
C LEU A 54 7.58 10.76 17.35
N LYS A 55 8.11 11.19 18.49
CA LYS A 55 7.66 10.70 19.81
C LYS A 55 6.19 11.02 20.02
N GLY A 56 5.39 9.96 20.17
CA GLY A 56 3.93 10.06 20.35
C GLY A 56 3.13 10.34 19.08
N GLN A 57 3.77 10.38 17.90
CA GLN A 57 3.07 10.47 16.63
C GLN A 57 2.50 9.09 16.27
N PHE A 58 1.16 8.99 16.23
CA PHE A 58 0.49 7.74 15.86
C PHE A 58 0.38 7.57 14.34
N PHE A 59 0.01 8.65 13.64
CA PHE A 59 -0.11 8.65 12.19
C PHE A 59 1.27 8.80 11.56
N LYS A 60 1.86 7.70 11.14
CA LYS A 60 3.18 7.60 10.50
C LYS A 60 3.24 6.31 9.68
N HIS A 61 4.15 6.26 8.70
CA HIS A 61 4.26 5.15 7.76
C HIS A 61 4.32 3.77 8.43
N SER A 62 5.14 3.60 9.46
CA SER A 62 5.33 2.33 10.17
C SER A 62 4.09 1.85 10.89
N THR A 63 3.32 2.74 11.52
CA THR A 63 2.08 2.32 12.19
C THR A 63 1.11 1.74 11.16
N ILE A 64 0.92 2.43 10.03
CA ILE A 64 0.00 2.02 8.97
C ILE A 64 0.51 0.74 8.27
N ALA A 65 1.79 0.70 7.87
CA ALA A 65 2.39 -0.45 7.19
C ALA A 65 2.39 -1.71 8.07
N VAL A 66 2.78 -1.60 9.34
CA VAL A 66 2.76 -2.75 10.27
C VAL A 66 1.33 -3.23 10.50
N THR A 67 0.36 -2.31 10.63
CA THR A 67 -1.06 -2.70 10.77
C THR A 67 -1.53 -3.46 9.52
N GLY A 68 -1.19 -2.98 8.31
CA GLY A 68 -1.48 -3.68 7.07
C GLY A 68 -0.83 -5.06 7.00
N LEU A 69 0.45 -5.18 7.39
CA LEU A 69 1.17 -6.45 7.41
C LEU A 69 0.55 -7.45 8.39
N LEU A 70 0.13 -6.98 9.58
CA LEU A 70 -0.52 -7.80 10.59
C LEU A 70 -1.86 -8.36 10.09
N ILE A 71 -2.68 -7.51 9.47
CA ILE A 71 -3.96 -7.91 8.88
C ILE A 71 -3.72 -8.91 7.74
N VAL A 72 -2.91 -8.54 6.75
CA VAL A 72 -2.72 -9.33 5.52
C VAL A 72 -2.11 -10.70 5.82
N ASN A 73 -1.12 -10.78 6.70
CA ASN A 73 -0.36 -12.02 6.84
C ASN A 73 -0.74 -12.85 8.07
N PHE A 74 -1.56 -12.35 9.01
CA PHE A 74 -1.78 -13.07 10.27
C PHE A 74 -3.25 -13.22 10.70
N GLN A 75 -4.18 -12.42 10.18
CA GLN A 75 -5.58 -12.46 10.62
C GLN A 75 -6.25 -13.83 10.40
N TYR A 76 -6.06 -14.45 9.23
CA TYR A 76 -6.69 -15.75 8.92
C TYR A 76 -6.20 -16.89 9.83
N TYR A 77 -4.96 -16.83 10.33
CA TYR A 77 -4.48 -17.82 11.29
C TYR A 77 -5.10 -17.63 12.68
N ILE A 78 -5.39 -16.38 13.07
CA ILE A 78 -6.16 -16.08 14.29
C ILE A 78 -7.58 -16.62 14.14
N ASP A 79 -8.21 -16.40 12.99
CA ASP A 79 -9.55 -16.92 12.69
C ASP A 79 -9.60 -18.45 12.75
N TYR A 80 -8.56 -19.14 12.26
CA TYR A 80 -8.42 -20.58 12.42
C TYR A 80 -8.33 -21.01 13.90
N LEU A 81 -7.51 -20.34 14.72
CA LEU A 81 -7.36 -20.68 16.13
C LEU A 81 -8.64 -20.48 16.94
N VAL A 82 -9.41 -19.42 16.63
CA VAL A 82 -10.68 -19.10 17.31
C VAL A 82 -11.83 -20.01 16.81
N GLY A 83 -11.60 -20.82 15.77
CA GLY A 83 -12.61 -21.74 15.22
C GLY A 83 -13.61 -21.04 14.29
N ASN A 84 -13.26 -19.86 13.79
CA ASN A 84 -14.07 -19.11 12.84
C ASN A 84 -13.99 -19.67 11.42
N ILE A 85 -12.86 -20.32 11.08
CA ILE A 85 -12.59 -20.90 9.76
C ILE A 85 -12.12 -22.35 9.93
N PRO A 86 -12.70 -23.32 9.19
CA PRO A 86 -12.31 -24.71 9.29
C PRO A 86 -10.96 -24.98 8.60
N ILE A 87 -10.29 -26.06 9.01
CA ILE A 87 -9.03 -26.52 8.40
C ILE A 87 -9.20 -26.93 6.92
N THR A 88 -10.43 -27.21 6.51
CA THR A 88 -10.81 -27.65 5.16
C THR A 88 -11.06 -26.50 4.19
N ASP A 89 -10.93 -25.25 4.64
CA ASP A 89 -11.04 -24.09 3.75
C ASP A 89 -9.84 -24.01 2.81
N SER A 90 -9.96 -24.70 1.67
CA SER A 90 -8.94 -24.75 0.62
C SER A 90 -8.84 -23.45 -0.19
N PHE A 91 -9.80 -22.53 -0.03
CA PHE A 91 -9.73 -21.23 -0.70
C PHE A 91 -8.68 -20.33 -0.04
N ILE A 92 -8.56 -20.41 1.29
CA ILE A 92 -7.54 -19.71 2.06
C ILE A 92 -6.31 -20.58 2.27
N PHE A 93 -6.49 -21.80 2.78
CA PHE A 93 -5.41 -22.73 3.11
C PHE A 93 -5.20 -23.73 1.96
N VAL A 94 -4.52 -23.25 0.92
CA VAL A 94 -4.26 -23.97 -0.35
C VAL A 94 -3.79 -25.40 -0.12
N ASN A 95 -2.83 -25.58 0.79
CA ASN A 95 -2.30 -26.89 1.16
C ASN A 95 -1.88 -26.84 2.64
N GLN A 96 -2.44 -27.74 3.45
CA GLN A 96 -2.23 -27.75 4.90
C GLN A 96 -0.76 -27.96 5.30
N ARG A 97 0.06 -28.60 4.44
CA ARG A 97 1.50 -28.84 4.69
C ARG A 97 2.34 -27.57 4.64
N ILE A 98 1.90 -26.55 3.90
CA ILE A 98 2.68 -25.32 3.70
C ILE A 98 2.21 -24.17 4.59
N VAL A 99 1.12 -24.34 5.32
CA VAL A 99 0.51 -23.26 6.12
C VAL A 99 1.47 -22.75 7.19
N VAL A 100 2.05 -23.66 7.98
CA VAL A 100 3.03 -23.32 9.02
C VAL A 100 4.29 -22.71 8.40
N LYS A 101 4.76 -23.25 7.28
CA LYS A 101 5.91 -22.74 6.53
C LYS A 101 5.68 -21.31 6.02
N SER A 102 4.49 -21.02 5.52
CA SER A 102 4.08 -19.69 5.02
C SER A 102 3.89 -18.67 6.13
N LEU A 103 3.35 -19.09 7.27
CA LEU A 103 3.27 -18.28 8.48
C LEU A 103 4.68 -17.93 9.00
N THR A 104 5.57 -18.91 9.04
CA THR A 104 6.98 -18.73 9.43
C THR A 104 7.68 -17.73 8.51
N LEU A 105 7.51 -17.87 7.19
CA LEU A 105 8.04 -16.93 6.20
C LEU A 105 7.53 -15.50 6.42
N SER A 106 6.23 -15.35 6.70
CA SER A 106 5.60 -14.06 6.96
C SER A 106 6.15 -13.41 8.24
N LEU A 107 6.39 -14.20 9.29
CA LEU A 107 7.01 -13.74 10.53
C LEU A 107 8.47 -13.32 10.32
N ILE A 108 9.26 -14.09 9.55
CA ILE A 108 10.62 -13.69 9.16
C ILE A 108 10.59 -12.34 8.44
N GLY A 109 9.68 -12.18 7.47
CA GLY A 109 9.49 -10.92 6.75
C GLY A 109 9.16 -9.74 7.68
N LEU A 110 8.24 -9.93 8.63
CA LEU A 110 7.89 -8.90 9.62
C LEU A 110 9.08 -8.51 10.52
N LEU A 111 9.86 -9.49 10.98
CA LEU A 111 11.04 -9.24 11.79
C LEU A 111 12.14 -8.52 11.00
N MET A 112 12.36 -8.90 9.74
CA MET A 112 13.31 -8.21 8.86
C MET A 112 12.89 -6.78 8.58
N PHE A 113 11.59 -6.51 8.45
CA PHE A 113 11.06 -5.15 8.43
C PHE A 113 11.40 -4.38 9.71
N PHE A 114 11.21 -4.97 10.90
CA PHE A 114 11.59 -4.33 12.16
C PHE A 114 13.09 -4.06 12.25
N ILE A 115 13.93 -5.02 11.86
CA ILE A 115 15.40 -4.88 11.86
C ILE A 115 15.81 -3.75 10.90
N GLY A 116 15.30 -3.73 9.68
CA GLY A 116 15.56 -2.69 8.68
C GLY A 116 15.15 -1.31 9.17
N TYR A 117 13.94 -1.22 9.72
CA TYR A 117 13.41 0.02 10.30
C TYR A 117 14.33 0.54 11.42
N LEU A 118 14.74 -0.33 12.35
CA LEU A 118 15.61 0.08 13.46
C LEU A 118 17.02 0.43 12.97
N SER A 119 17.45 -0.09 11.82
CA SER A 119 18.80 0.09 11.26
C SER A 119 19.03 1.47 10.64
N TYR A 120 17.97 2.17 10.24
CA TYR A 120 18.11 3.54 9.76
C TYR A 120 18.58 4.47 10.88
N THR A 121 19.72 5.11 10.63
CA THR A 121 20.25 6.18 11.48
C THR A 121 20.26 7.48 10.68
N LYS A 122 19.68 8.54 11.24
CA LYS A 122 19.66 9.84 10.59
C LYS A 122 21.10 10.34 10.41
N ARG A 123 21.52 10.50 9.16
CA ARG A 123 22.78 11.19 8.85
C ARG A 123 22.53 12.70 8.95
N LYS A 124 23.42 13.43 9.63
CA LYS A 124 23.43 14.91 9.61
C LYS A 124 23.89 15.39 8.23
N LYS A 125 23.02 15.34 7.22
CA LYS A 125 23.27 16.05 5.96
C LYS A 125 22.47 17.35 5.96
N ILE A 126 23.19 18.48 5.95
CA ILE A 126 22.61 19.80 5.78
C ILE A 126 22.35 19.98 4.29
N PHE A 127 21.18 19.57 3.81
CA PHE A 127 20.76 19.94 2.47
C PHE A 127 20.20 21.37 2.53
N LYS A 128 20.90 22.34 1.93
CA LYS A 128 20.35 23.68 1.71
C LYS A 128 19.30 23.58 0.60
N ALA A 129 18.04 23.34 0.96
CA ALA A 129 16.94 23.40 0.01
C ALA A 129 16.82 24.84 -0.52
N ARG A 130 16.72 25.02 -1.85
CA ARG A 130 16.39 26.31 -2.46
C ARG A 130 15.01 26.73 -1.93
N LYS A 131 14.96 27.83 -1.19
CA LYS A 131 13.72 28.41 -0.65
C LYS A 131 13.10 29.29 -1.73
N ARG A 132 12.29 28.68 -2.60
CA ARG A 132 11.54 29.42 -3.63
C ARG A 132 10.11 28.94 -3.67
N ILE A 133 9.19 29.90 -3.72
CA ILE A 133 7.77 29.65 -3.95
C ILE A 133 7.59 29.52 -5.46
N TYR A 134 6.91 28.47 -5.89
CA TYR A 134 6.68 28.19 -7.31
C TYR A 134 5.19 28.29 -7.64
N HIS A 135 4.84 28.88 -8.78
CA HIS A 135 3.44 28.92 -9.23
C HIS A 135 2.93 27.51 -9.58
N THR A 136 1.64 27.28 -9.30
CA THR A 136 0.95 25.99 -9.51
C THR A 136 -0.12 26.03 -10.60
N LYS A 137 -0.35 27.19 -11.24
CA LYS A 137 -1.44 27.41 -12.20
C LYS A 137 -1.48 26.35 -13.31
N TYR A 138 -0.33 26.01 -13.88
CA TYR A 138 -0.24 24.99 -14.93
C TYR A 138 -0.58 23.58 -14.42
N LEU A 139 -0.16 23.23 -13.21
CA LEU A 139 -0.53 21.95 -12.60
C LEU A 139 -2.03 21.87 -12.38
N GLU A 140 -2.66 22.95 -11.90
CA GLU A 140 -4.11 23.02 -11.67
C GLU A 140 -4.90 22.92 -12.97
N ILE A 141 -4.45 23.61 -14.04
CA ILE A 141 -5.06 23.50 -15.37
C ILE A 141 -4.98 22.05 -15.87
N LEU A 142 -3.81 21.41 -15.73
CA LEU A 142 -3.64 20.02 -16.17
C LEU A 142 -4.49 19.04 -15.35
N VAL A 143 -4.67 19.27 -14.05
CA VAL A 143 -5.63 18.49 -13.24
C VAL A 143 -7.05 18.57 -13.83
N VAL A 144 -7.51 19.77 -14.19
CA VAL A 144 -8.85 19.94 -14.79
C VAL A 144 -8.94 19.30 -16.17
N VAL A 145 -7.92 19.48 -17.03
CA VAL A 145 -7.88 18.86 -18.36
C VAL A 145 -7.93 17.34 -18.27
N PHE A 146 -7.11 16.72 -17.42
CA PHE A 146 -7.11 15.27 -17.26
C PHE A 146 -8.38 14.74 -16.59
N LEU A 147 -9.06 15.55 -15.77
CA LEU A 147 -10.39 15.19 -15.27
C LEU A 147 -11.43 15.16 -16.39
N ILE A 148 -11.44 16.17 -17.27
CA ILE A 148 -12.35 16.21 -18.42
C ILE A 148 -12.09 14.99 -19.32
N LEU A 149 -10.81 14.71 -19.61
CA LEU A 149 -10.42 13.52 -20.39
C LEU A 149 -10.81 12.22 -19.70
N TYR A 150 -10.73 12.14 -18.37
CA TYR A 150 -11.17 10.99 -17.60
C TYR A 150 -12.67 10.76 -17.79
N PHE A 151 -13.49 11.79 -17.63
CA PHE A 151 -14.94 11.69 -17.83
C PHE A 151 -15.35 11.40 -19.28
N SER A 152 -14.58 11.88 -20.26
CA SER A 152 -14.88 11.62 -21.68
C SER A 152 -14.49 10.22 -22.15
N THR A 153 -13.68 9.48 -21.38
CA THR A 153 -13.13 8.17 -21.80
C THR A 153 -13.53 7.01 -20.89
N ILE A 154 -14.01 7.28 -19.68
CA ILE A 154 -14.39 6.22 -18.74
C ILE A 154 -15.67 5.50 -19.19
N ASN A 155 -15.65 4.18 -19.10
CA ASN A 155 -16.84 3.36 -19.34
C ASN A 155 -17.88 3.60 -18.22
N ILE A 156 -19.09 4.03 -18.59
CA ILE A 156 -20.17 4.29 -17.63
C ILE A 156 -20.56 3.04 -16.83
N ASN A 157 -20.50 1.86 -17.46
CA ASN A 157 -20.81 0.60 -16.78
C ASN A 157 -19.77 0.27 -15.70
N TYR A 158 -18.52 0.72 -15.87
CA TYR A 158 -17.52 0.61 -14.82
C TYR A 158 -17.86 1.53 -13.63
N VAL A 159 -18.31 2.75 -13.90
CA VAL A 159 -18.72 3.72 -12.85
C VAL A 159 -19.96 3.25 -12.11
N MET A 160 -20.89 2.57 -12.78
CA MET A 160 -22.12 2.03 -12.18
C MET A 160 -21.89 0.68 -11.47
N GLY A 161 -20.78 0.54 -10.75
CA GLY A 161 -20.47 -0.64 -9.94
C GLY A 161 -19.79 -1.80 -10.69
N GLY A 162 -19.32 -1.58 -11.92
CA GLY A 162 -18.65 -2.60 -12.73
C GLY A 162 -17.21 -2.93 -12.32
N TYR A 163 -16.70 -2.43 -11.19
CA TYR A 163 -15.32 -2.65 -10.75
C TYR A 163 -14.96 -4.14 -10.67
N GLY A 164 -13.90 -4.52 -11.37
CA GLY A 164 -13.37 -5.89 -11.43
C GLY A 164 -14.16 -6.85 -12.34
N LYS A 165 -15.27 -6.41 -12.95
CA LYS A 165 -16.08 -7.18 -13.90
C LYS A 165 -16.07 -6.59 -15.31
N VAL A 166 -15.99 -5.26 -15.39
CA VAL A 166 -16.01 -4.50 -16.65
C VAL A 166 -14.70 -3.76 -16.80
N ASP A 167 -14.16 -3.74 -18.01
CA ASP A 167 -12.96 -2.96 -18.30
C ASP A 167 -13.25 -1.44 -18.18
N LYS A 168 -12.28 -0.68 -17.67
CA LYS A 168 -12.40 0.77 -17.45
C LYS A 168 -12.59 1.54 -18.77
N GLY A 169 -12.18 0.94 -19.89
CA GLY A 169 -12.15 1.56 -21.22
C GLY A 169 -10.72 1.62 -21.79
N SER A 170 -10.58 1.79 -23.10
CA SER A 170 -9.28 1.91 -23.74
C SER A 170 -8.62 3.27 -23.42
N GLY A 171 -7.32 3.26 -23.10
CA GLY A 171 -6.55 4.49 -22.83
C GLY A 171 -6.79 5.17 -21.48
N ILE A 172 -7.90 4.89 -20.79
CA ILE A 172 -8.24 5.46 -19.48
C ILE A 172 -7.16 5.20 -18.42
N THR A 173 -6.46 4.07 -18.49
CA THR A 173 -5.40 3.71 -17.53
C THR A 173 -4.28 4.76 -17.52
N TYR A 174 -3.92 5.30 -18.68
CA TYR A 174 -2.90 6.35 -18.79
C TYR A 174 -3.45 7.71 -18.34
N ILE A 175 -4.70 8.02 -18.69
CA ILE A 175 -5.38 9.26 -18.27
C ILE A 175 -5.53 9.31 -16.75
N ASP A 176 -5.98 8.22 -16.12
CA ASP A 176 -6.10 8.06 -14.67
C ASP A 176 -4.73 8.16 -13.98
N LEU A 177 -3.69 7.53 -14.53
CA LEU A 177 -2.33 7.66 -14.02
C LEU A 177 -1.84 9.13 -14.07
N LEU A 178 -2.03 9.82 -15.19
CA LEU A 178 -1.62 11.22 -15.35
C LEU A 178 -2.42 12.13 -14.42
N PHE A 179 -3.75 11.98 -14.35
CA PHE A 179 -4.62 12.71 -13.42
C PHE A 179 -4.10 12.57 -11.99
N LYS A 180 -3.89 11.33 -11.51
CA LYS A 180 -3.35 11.07 -10.17
C LYS A 180 -2.01 11.75 -9.97
N THR A 181 -1.11 11.67 -10.94
CA THR A 181 0.24 12.27 -10.87
C THR A 181 0.16 13.79 -10.76
N PHE A 182 -0.71 14.46 -11.52
CA PHE A 182 -0.89 15.92 -11.44
C PHE A 182 -1.55 16.36 -10.13
N VAL A 183 -2.53 15.61 -9.63
CA VAL A 183 -3.15 15.89 -8.32
C VAL A 183 -2.10 15.81 -7.21
N ILE A 184 -1.34 14.71 -7.15
CA ILE A 184 -0.29 14.51 -6.14
C ILE A 184 0.79 15.60 -6.25
N SER A 185 1.22 15.93 -7.47
CA SER A 185 2.19 17.01 -7.73
C SER A 185 1.68 18.36 -7.21
N THR A 186 0.41 18.69 -7.50
CA THR A 186 -0.21 19.93 -7.04
C THR A 186 -0.25 20.00 -5.51
N ILE A 187 -0.67 18.92 -4.85
CA ILE A 187 -0.71 18.85 -3.38
C ILE A 187 0.69 19.05 -2.80
N ILE A 188 1.71 18.34 -3.30
CA ILE A 188 3.09 18.48 -2.82
C ILE A 188 3.59 19.92 -3.00
N GLN A 189 3.42 20.51 -4.18
CA GLN A 189 3.92 21.86 -4.46
C GLN A 189 3.22 22.91 -3.60
N LYS A 190 1.89 22.84 -3.46
CA LYS A 190 1.14 23.78 -2.61
C LYS A 190 1.48 23.63 -1.13
N THR A 191 1.67 22.40 -0.66
CA THR A 191 2.13 22.10 0.70
C THR A 191 3.51 22.71 0.96
N ARG A 192 4.45 22.57 0.00
CA ARG A 192 5.78 23.22 0.09
C ARG A 192 5.70 24.74 0.09
N ASN A 193 4.89 25.31 -0.80
CA ASN A 193 4.70 26.77 -0.88
C ASN A 193 4.12 27.33 0.42
N LEU A 194 3.20 26.60 1.05
CA LEU A 194 2.58 27.01 2.30
C LEU A 194 3.60 27.08 3.44
N ILE A 195 4.50 26.11 3.54
CA ILE A 195 5.62 26.14 4.51
C ILE A 195 6.57 27.31 4.24
N LEU A 196 6.87 27.57 2.97
CA LEU A 196 7.76 28.66 2.58
C LEU A 196 7.13 30.04 2.79
N SER A 197 5.81 30.15 2.72
CA SER A 197 5.07 31.39 2.99
C SER A 197 5.11 31.81 4.47
N GLY A 198 5.57 30.92 5.36
CA GLY A 198 5.71 31.22 6.79
C GLY A 198 4.38 31.36 7.54
N LYS A 199 3.24 31.02 6.92
CA LYS A 199 1.94 31.09 7.60
C LYS A 199 1.91 30.16 8.81
N GLU A 200 1.63 30.73 9.98
CA GLU A 200 1.47 30.00 11.23
C GLU A 200 -0.01 29.62 11.47
N ASN A 201 -0.27 28.72 12.41
CA ASN A 201 -1.62 28.36 12.88
C ASN A 201 -2.60 27.87 11.79
N ILE A 202 -2.10 27.06 10.86
CA ILE A 202 -2.90 26.53 9.75
C ILE A 202 -3.92 25.49 10.28
N THR A 203 -5.20 25.82 10.17
CA THR A 203 -6.31 24.88 10.39
C THR A 203 -6.59 24.04 9.14
N ILE A 204 -7.33 22.93 9.27
CA ILE A 204 -7.67 22.08 8.11
C ILE A 204 -8.45 22.86 7.05
N LYS A 205 -9.37 23.75 7.45
CA LYS A 205 -10.12 24.62 6.54
C LYS A 205 -9.21 25.57 5.76
N ILE A 206 -8.22 26.17 6.44
CA ILE A 206 -7.22 27.04 5.80
C ILE A 206 -6.36 26.23 4.83
N TYR A 207 -5.93 25.03 5.22
CA TYR A 207 -5.16 24.15 4.35
C TYR A 207 -5.93 23.78 3.07
N LEU A 208 -7.17 23.32 3.19
CA LEU A 208 -8.03 23.00 2.04
C LEU A 208 -8.28 24.23 1.16
N LYS A 209 -8.48 25.42 1.74
CA LYS A 209 -8.60 26.66 0.95
C LYS A 209 -7.31 26.98 0.17
N ASN A 210 -6.13 26.75 0.76
CA ASN A 210 -4.85 26.98 0.07
C ASN A 210 -4.62 25.96 -1.06
N LEU A 211 -5.14 24.73 -0.96
CA LEU A 211 -5.09 23.75 -2.06
C LEU A 211 -5.80 24.25 -3.33
N GLY A 212 -6.69 25.23 -3.22
CA GLY A 212 -7.34 25.89 -4.35
C GLY A 212 -8.61 25.17 -4.80
N LEU A 213 -9.55 25.97 -5.30
CA LEU A 213 -10.87 25.49 -5.75
C LEU A 213 -10.78 24.50 -6.93
N PRO A 214 -9.94 24.72 -7.97
CA PRO A 214 -9.82 23.77 -9.08
C PRO A 214 -9.43 22.37 -8.60
N LEU A 215 -8.38 22.26 -7.77
CA LEU A 215 -7.91 20.97 -7.26
C LEU A 215 -8.97 20.28 -6.40
N ASN A 216 -9.60 21.01 -5.48
CA ASN A 216 -10.57 20.43 -4.56
C ASN A 216 -11.82 19.91 -5.31
N ILE A 217 -12.36 20.68 -6.26
CA ILE A 217 -13.50 20.25 -7.06
C ILE A 217 -13.13 19.02 -7.89
N SER A 218 -11.99 19.06 -8.60
CA SER A 218 -11.55 17.93 -9.41
C SER A 218 -11.35 16.67 -8.58
N LEU A 219 -10.77 16.80 -7.38
CA LEU A 219 -10.60 15.69 -6.48
C LEU A 219 -11.94 15.14 -5.99
N ILE A 220 -12.88 16.00 -5.57
CA ILE A 220 -14.21 15.55 -5.10
C ILE A 220 -14.95 14.81 -6.22
N LEU A 221 -15.00 15.36 -7.42
CA LEU A 221 -15.69 14.73 -8.57
C LEU A 221 -15.08 13.36 -8.89
N TYR A 222 -13.76 13.26 -8.90
CA TYR A 222 -13.06 11.99 -9.11
C TYR A 222 -13.32 10.98 -7.98
N LEU A 223 -13.28 11.41 -6.72
CA LEU A 223 -13.52 10.50 -5.59
C LEU A 223 -14.97 10.00 -5.56
N LEU A 224 -15.93 10.81 -6.02
CA LEU A 224 -17.33 10.38 -6.18
C LEU A 224 -17.45 9.29 -7.25
N THR A 225 -16.82 9.42 -8.42
CA THR A 225 -16.87 8.35 -9.44
C THR A 225 -16.20 7.07 -8.97
N VAL A 226 -15.08 7.20 -8.27
CA VAL A 226 -14.35 6.08 -7.67
C VAL A 226 -15.23 5.37 -6.63
N LEU A 227 -15.93 6.13 -5.77
CA LEU A 227 -16.88 5.60 -4.80
C LEU A 227 -18.04 4.86 -5.48
N LEU A 228 -18.63 5.45 -6.54
CA LEU A 228 -19.71 4.84 -7.31
C LEU A 228 -19.27 3.55 -8.02
N SER A 229 -18.04 3.53 -8.55
CA SER A 229 -17.47 2.33 -9.17
C SER A 229 -17.24 1.20 -8.16
N GLY A 230 -17.10 1.52 -6.87
CA GLY A 230 -16.73 0.59 -5.82
C GLY A 230 -15.21 0.40 -5.64
N ASP A 231 -14.37 1.18 -6.33
CA ASP A 231 -12.91 1.14 -6.20
C ASP A 231 -12.43 1.91 -4.96
N ARG A 232 -12.33 1.25 -3.81
CA ARG A 232 -11.89 1.91 -2.55
C ARG A 232 -10.43 2.37 -2.53
N GLY A 233 -9.58 1.86 -3.42
CA GLY A 233 -8.13 2.11 -3.42
C GLY A 233 -7.78 3.59 -3.54
N PRO A 234 -8.12 4.23 -4.67
CA PRO A 234 -7.84 5.64 -4.88
C PRO A 234 -8.47 6.54 -3.80
N LEU A 235 -9.66 6.20 -3.30
CA LEU A 235 -10.34 6.95 -2.25
C LEU A 235 -9.49 7.08 -0.98
N ILE A 236 -9.03 5.94 -0.45
CA ILE A 236 -8.21 5.89 0.76
C ILE A 236 -6.88 6.59 0.54
N THR A 237 -6.23 6.33 -0.60
CA THR A 237 -4.93 6.92 -0.95
C THR A 237 -4.98 8.44 -0.94
N PHE A 238 -6.00 9.04 -1.59
CA PHE A 238 -6.10 10.50 -1.66
C PHE A 238 -6.50 11.14 -0.33
N LEU A 239 -7.38 10.52 0.46
CA LEU A 239 -7.72 11.00 1.80
C LEU A 239 -6.49 11.02 2.72
N ILE A 240 -5.71 9.93 2.71
CA ILE A 240 -4.44 9.86 3.45
C ILE A 240 -3.47 10.91 2.95
N LEU A 241 -3.35 11.14 1.65
CA LEU A 241 -2.39 12.07 1.06
C LEU A 241 -2.73 13.53 1.39
N VAL A 242 -3.99 13.93 1.29
CA VAL A 242 -4.46 15.27 1.69
C VAL A 242 -4.21 15.49 3.19
N PHE A 243 -4.57 14.52 4.03
CA PHE A 243 -4.36 14.59 5.48
C PHE A 243 -2.88 14.62 5.86
N THR A 244 -2.05 13.84 5.17
CA THR A 244 -0.60 13.82 5.33
C THR A 244 0.00 15.18 4.99
N GLY A 245 -0.41 15.82 3.88
CA GLY A 245 0.06 17.16 3.55
C GLY A 245 -0.28 18.17 4.64
N TYR A 246 -1.48 18.09 5.23
CA TYR A 246 -1.87 18.90 6.39
C TYR A 246 -0.95 18.65 7.61
N LEU A 247 -0.68 17.39 7.95
CA LEU A 247 0.24 17.05 9.06
C LEU A 247 1.68 17.50 8.77
N PHE A 248 2.11 17.43 7.51
CA PHE A 248 3.45 17.84 7.11
C PHE A 248 3.66 19.34 7.29
N VAL A 249 2.65 20.16 6.99
CA VAL A 249 2.68 21.62 7.18
C VAL A 249 2.59 22.00 8.64
N THR A 250 1.64 21.42 9.38
CA THR A 250 1.34 21.83 10.76
C THR A 250 2.24 21.17 11.79
N LYS A 251 2.90 20.06 11.45
CA LYS A 251 3.66 19.18 12.37
C LYS A 251 2.85 18.75 13.60
N ARG A 252 1.51 18.80 13.52
CA ARG A 252 0.62 18.39 14.61
C ARG A 252 0.74 16.88 14.85
N LYS A 253 0.67 16.51 16.12
CA LYS A 253 0.66 15.11 16.54
C LYS A 253 -0.78 14.60 16.58
N VAL A 254 -1.04 13.49 15.91
CA VAL A 254 -2.32 12.78 15.99
C VAL A 254 -2.30 11.91 17.24
N LYS A 255 -3.21 12.18 18.18
CA LYS A 255 -3.35 11.36 19.38
C LYS A 255 -3.85 9.96 19.00
N LYS A 256 -3.34 8.92 19.69
CA LYS A 256 -3.66 7.51 19.43
C LYS A 256 -5.17 7.24 19.33
N ARG A 257 -5.97 7.78 20.25
CA ARG A 257 -7.44 7.61 20.28
C ARG A 257 -8.13 8.03 18.96
N TYR A 258 -7.70 9.14 18.36
CA TYR A 258 -8.28 9.62 17.11
C TYR A 258 -7.83 8.79 15.92
N GLY A 259 -6.58 8.29 15.94
CA GLY A 259 -6.08 7.39 14.91
C GLY A 259 -6.80 6.03 14.91
N ILE A 260 -7.02 5.45 16.09
CA ILE A 260 -7.77 4.19 16.24
C ILE A 260 -9.22 4.38 15.78
N LEU A 261 -9.88 5.46 16.20
CA LEU A 261 -11.24 5.77 15.77
C LEU A 261 -11.34 5.94 14.25
N ALA A 262 -10.37 6.62 13.63
CA ALA A 262 -10.33 6.78 12.18
C ALA A 262 -10.12 5.44 11.44
N LEU A 263 -9.28 4.55 11.97
CA LEU A 263 -9.09 3.20 11.41
C LEU A 263 -10.38 2.39 11.48
N PHE A 264 -11.08 2.42 12.62
CA PHE A 264 -12.34 1.71 12.80
C PHE A 264 -13.43 2.23 11.84
N VAL A 265 -13.66 3.55 11.83
CA VAL A 265 -14.63 4.18 10.93
C VAL A 265 -14.29 3.90 9.46
N GLY A 266 -13.00 4.00 9.09
CA GLY A 266 -12.55 3.68 7.74
C GLY A 266 -12.82 2.23 7.35
N ALA A 267 -12.49 1.27 8.23
CA ALA A 267 -12.75 -0.15 7.99
C ALA A 267 -14.25 -0.46 7.87
N SER A 268 -15.10 0.12 8.73
CA SER A 268 -16.55 -0.04 8.65
C SER A 268 -17.13 0.50 7.34
N LEU A 269 -16.73 1.71 6.91
CA LEU A 269 -17.18 2.29 5.65
C LEU A 269 -16.78 1.42 4.45
N ILE A 270 -15.56 0.90 4.46
CA ILE A 270 -15.05 0.00 3.43
C ILE A 270 -15.88 -1.30 3.37
N THR A 271 -16.25 -1.84 4.52
CA THR A 271 -17.04 -3.07 4.62
C THR A 271 -18.43 -2.85 4.01
N ILE A 272 -19.10 -1.77 4.41
CA ILE A 272 -20.42 -1.40 3.88
C ILE A 272 -20.37 -1.24 2.36
N LEU A 273 -19.32 -0.58 1.83
CA LEU A 273 -19.13 -0.46 0.37
C LEU A 273 -18.87 -1.81 -0.31
N GLY A 274 -18.14 -2.71 0.34
CA GLY A 274 -17.88 -4.07 -0.15
C GLY A 274 -19.15 -4.92 -0.22
N VAL A 275 -20.01 -4.86 0.80
CA VAL A 275 -21.29 -5.59 0.85
C VAL A 275 -22.31 -4.96 -0.11
N ALA A 276 -22.38 -3.62 -0.19
CA ALA A 276 -23.23 -2.96 -1.17
C ALA A 276 -22.88 -3.37 -2.62
N ARG A 277 -21.64 -3.76 -2.89
CA ARG A 277 -21.18 -4.27 -4.19
C ARG A 277 -21.57 -5.72 -4.48
N SER A 278 -21.77 -6.57 -3.47
CA SER A 278 -22.14 -7.98 -3.70
C SER A 278 -23.58 -8.15 -4.22
N PHE A 279 -24.42 -7.12 -4.06
CA PHE A 279 -25.80 -7.12 -4.55
C PHE A 279 -25.90 -6.74 -6.04
N SER A 280 -26.92 -7.27 -6.73
CA SER A 280 -27.16 -7.08 -8.17
C SER A 280 -27.27 -5.60 -8.59
N SER A 281 -26.94 -5.29 -9.84
CA SER A 281 -26.96 -3.93 -10.41
C SER A 281 -28.32 -3.23 -10.34
N ASP A 282 -29.39 -4.00 -10.18
CA ASP A 282 -30.77 -3.53 -10.39
C ASP A 282 -31.37 -2.89 -9.12
N LEU A 283 -30.66 -2.96 -7.99
CA LEU A 283 -31.06 -2.36 -6.71
C LEU A 283 -30.43 -0.98 -6.52
N SER A 284 -31.20 -0.03 -5.95
CA SER A 284 -30.68 1.29 -5.62
C SER A 284 -29.62 1.22 -4.51
N PHE A 285 -28.74 2.22 -4.42
CA PHE A 285 -27.68 2.22 -3.39
C PHE A 285 -28.24 2.17 -1.97
N THR A 286 -29.39 2.80 -1.70
CA THR A 286 -30.05 2.75 -0.39
C THR A 286 -30.58 1.36 -0.07
N ASP A 287 -31.13 0.66 -1.06
CA ASP A 287 -31.64 -0.71 -0.88
C ASP A 287 -30.48 -1.69 -0.67
N LYS A 288 -29.37 -1.52 -1.41
CA LYS A 288 -28.14 -2.30 -1.22
C LYS A 288 -27.53 -2.13 0.17
N VAL A 289 -27.57 -0.91 0.71
CA VAL A 289 -27.08 -0.63 2.06
C VAL A 289 -28.03 -1.22 3.10
N GLN A 290 -29.35 -1.11 2.93
CA GLN A 290 -30.32 -1.73 3.84
C GLN A 290 -30.22 -3.26 3.82
N LEU A 291 -30.09 -3.87 2.64
CA LEU A 291 -29.85 -5.30 2.48
C LEU A 291 -28.50 -5.71 3.08
N ALA A 292 -27.45 -4.89 2.96
CA ALA A 292 -26.17 -5.14 3.64
C ALA A 292 -26.27 -5.18 5.18
N PHE A 293 -27.29 -4.55 5.76
CA PHE A 293 -27.57 -4.61 7.19
C PHE A 293 -28.51 -5.76 7.59
N GLN A 294 -29.23 -6.37 6.63
CA GLN A 294 -30.26 -7.40 6.87
C GLN A 294 -29.80 -8.80 6.45
N ASP A 295 -29.29 -8.93 5.22
CA ASP A 295 -28.61 -10.10 4.69
C ASP A 295 -27.11 -9.81 4.74
N ASP A 296 -26.37 -10.55 5.56
CA ASP A 296 -24.92 -10.51 5.54
C ASP A 296 -24.43 -11.63 4.60
N PRO A 297 -24.27 -11.41 3.28
CA PRO A 297 -23.72 -12.43 2.38
C PRO A 297 -22.25 -12.76 2.69
N PHE A 298 -21.58 -11.99 3.56
CA PHE A 298 -20.27 -12.33 4.11
C PHE A 298 -20.34 -13.12 5.44
N SER A 299 -21.54 -13.35 5.99
CA SER A 299 -21.77 -14.06 7.27
C SER A 299 -21.56 -15.58 7.23
N GLN A 300 -21.40 -16.20 6.06
CA GLN A 300 -21.21 -17.65 6.04
C GLN A 300 -19.85 -18.09 6.61
N GLU A 301 -18.86 -17.20 6.64
CA GLU A 301 -17.57 -17.45 7.27
C GLU A 301 -17.30 -16.38 8.33
N LYS A 302 -17.42 -16.80 9.59
CA LYS A 302 -17.10 -15.98 10.76
C LYS A 302 -15.66 -15.48 10.65
N SER A 303 -15.39 -14.28 11.14
CA SER A 303 -14.04 -13.74 11.32
C SER A 303 -14.02 -12.89 12.59
N PHE A 304 -12.88 -12.86 13.27
CA PHE A 304 -12.61 -12.06 14.45
C PHE A 304 -12.71 -10.56 14.13
N LEU A 305 -12.31 -10.17 12.92
CA LEU A 305 -12.42 -8.80 12.42
C LEU A 305 -12.98 -8.78 10.99
N PRO A 306 -14.31 -8.90 10.82
CA PRO A 306 -14.95 -8.99 9.51
C PRO A 306 -14.58 -7.82 8.58
N GLN A 307 -14.37 -6.62 9.15
CA GLN A 307 -14.12 -5.40 8.38
C GLN A 307 -12.79 -5.41 7.61
N THR A 308 -11.86 -6.25 8.04
CA THR A 308 -10.53 -6.37 7.42
C THR A 308 -10.33 -7.70 6.70
N LYS A 309 -11.37 -8.55 6.65
CA LYS A 309 -11.33 -9.88 6.01
C LYS A 309 -10.87 -9.82 4.56
N GLU A 310 -11.39 -8.89 3.77
CA GLU A 310 -10.98 -8.74 2.37
C GLU A 310 -9.51 -8.33 2.21
N LEU A 311 -8.97 -7.56 3.18
CA LEU A 311 -7.55 -7.21 3.20
C LEU A 311 -6.70 -8.42 3.61
N ALA A 312 -7.13 -9.14 4.66
CA ALA A 312 -6.52 -10.37 5.13
C ALA A 312 -6.46 -11.48 4.06
N GLY A 313 -7.41 -11.48 3.12
CA GLY A 313 -7.52 -12.54 2.10
C GLY A 313 -6.34 -12.60 1.14
N SER A 314 -5.45 -11.60 1.17
CA SER A 314 -4.21 -11.61 0.39
C SER A 314 -3.17 -12.60 0.93
N VAL A 315 -3.38 -13.21 2.11
CA VAL A 315 -2.54 -14.29 2.65
C VAL A 315 -2.46 -15.49 1.69
N LYS A 316 -3.51 -15.76 0.91
CA LYS A 316 -3.53 -16.86 -0.06
C LYS A 316 -2.43 -16.73 -1.11
N ALA A 317 -2.01 -15.51 -1.44
CA ALA A 317 -0.90 -15.29 -2.37
C ALA A 317 0.41 -15.86 -1.80
N ASN A 318 0.62 -15.79 -0.48
CA ASN A 318 1.78 -16.41 0.17
C ASN A 318 1.70 -17.93 0.09
N HIS A 319 0.51 -18.49 0.34
CA HIS A 319 0.31 -19.93 0.25
C HIS A 319 0.57 -20.45 -1.15
N HIS A 320 -0.03 -19.85 -2.18
CA HIS A 320 0.25 -20.23 -3.57
C HIS A 320 1.71 -20.04 -3.96
N ALA A 321 2.37 -18.99 -3.46
CA ALA A 321 3.78 -18.79 -3.74
C ALA A 321 4.64 -19.93 -3.19
N VAL A 322 4.42 -20.32 -1.93
CA VAL A 322 5.19 -21.39 -1.26
C VAL A 322 4.83 -22.78 -1.76
N ASP A 323 3.57 -23.01 -2.15
CA ASP A 323 3.10 -24.30 -2.69
C ASP A 323 3.65 -24.53 -4.10
N PHE A 324 3.61 -23.50 -4.95
CA PHE A 324 3.97 -23.64 -6.36
C PHE A 324 5.47 -23.47 -6.61
N VAL A 325 6.15 -22.61 -5.85
CA VAL A 325 7.58 -22.31 -6.02
C VAL A 325 8.35 -22.76 -4.77
N PRO A 326 9.38 -23.63 -4.90
CA PRO A 326 10.05 -24.03 -6.14
C PRO A 326 9.55 -25.35 -6.78
N GLU A 327 8.57 -26.04 -6.20
CA GLU A 327 8.25 -27.44 -6.59
C GLU A 327 7.72 -27.60 -8.02
N HIS A 328 6.92 -26.65 -8.50
CA HIS A 328 6.28 -26.70 -9.81
C HIS A 328 6.80 -25.64 -10.79
N HIS A 329 7.54 -24.66 -10.29
CA HIS A 329 8.16 -23.61 -11.10
C HIS A 329 9.36 -23.03 -10.36
N ASP A 330 10.44 -22.76 -11.09
CA ASP A 330 11.65 -22.15 -10.53
C ASP A 330 11.39 -20.74 -9.99
N PHE A 331 12.31 -20.24 -9.17
CA PHE A 331 12.29 -18.82 -8.82
C PHE A 331 12.44 -17.95 -10.08
N LEU A 332 11.87 -16.75 -10.03
CA LEU A 332 11.92 -15.80 -11.15
C LEU A 332 13.15 -14.88 -11.13
N TYR A 333 14.07 -15.10 -10.19
CA TYR A 333 15.40 -14.50 -10.08
C TYR A 333 15.42 -12.96 -10.19
N GLY A 334 14.42 -12.28 -9.64
CA GLY A 334 14.33 -10.81 -9.63
C GLY A 334 13.60 -10.21 -10.83
N ARG A 335 12.99 -11.04 -11.69
CA ARG A 335 12.20 -10.59 -12.84
C ARG A 335 11.11 -9.59 -12.45
N PHE A 336 10.34 -9.85 -11.39
CA PHE A 336 9.25 -8.95 -11.02
C PHE A 336 9.77 -7.62 -10.48
N GLN A 337 10.82 -7.62 -9.66
CA GLN A 337 11.44 -6.37 -9.22
C GLN A 337 12.02 -5.58 -10.40
N PHE A 338 12.66 -6.25 -11.35
CA PHE A 338 13.23 -5.60 -12.54
C PHE A 338 12.13 -4.99 -13.42
N GLN A 339 11.07 -5.74 -13.72
CA GLN A 339 9.92 -5.24 -14.49
C GLN A 339 9.26 -4.04 -13.80
N GLN A 340 9.15 -4.05 -12.46
CA GLN A 340 8.62 -2.90 -11.72
C GLN A 340 9.50 -1.65 -11.88
N ILE A 341 10.82 -1.81 -12.00
CA ILE A 341 11.76 -0.71 -12.27
C ILE A 341 11.68 -0.24 -13.72
N THR A 342 11.59 -1.15 -14.71
CA THR A 342 11.54 -0.75 -16.12
C THR A 342 10.28 0.04 -16.47
N VAL A 343 9.14 -0.27 -15.83
CA VAL A 343 7.87 0.45 -16.04
C VAL A 343 7.90 1.87 -15.45
N VAL A 344 8.90 2.21 -14.62
CA VAL A 344 9.08 3.57 -14.08
C VAL A 344 9.36 4.58 -15.19
N LEU A 345 10.15 4.17 -16.19
CA LEU A 345 10.55 5.02 -17.30
C LEU A 345 9.68 4.74 -18.53
N PRO A 346 9.16 5.78 -19.21
CA PRO A 346 8.41 5.57 -20.44
C PRO A 346 9.32 4.89 -21.48
N PHE A 347 8.75 3.97 -22.27
CA PHE A 347 9.43 3.20 -23.32
C PHE A 347 10.47 2.17 -22.85
N PHE A 348 10.84 2.13 -21.56
CA PHE A 348 11.78 1.14 -21.03
C PHE A 348 11.17 -0.26 -20.89
N ASN A 349 9.86 -0.41 -21.07
CA ASN A 349 9.21 -1.72 -21.15
C ASN A 349 9.74 -2.58 -22.29
N ILE A 350 10.40 -1.99 -23.31
CA ILE A 350 11.04 -2.75 -24.39
C ILE A 350 12.14 -3.67 -23.88
N PHE A 351 12.83 -3.31 -22.79
CA PHE A 351 13.84 -4.17 -22.17
C PHE A 351 13.26 -5.48 -21.66
N ASN A 352 11.97 -5.50 -21.27
CA ASN A 352 11.32 -6.74 -20.85
C ASN A 352 11.19 -7.73 -22.02
N VAL A 353 11.03 -7.24 -23.25
CA VAL A 353 10.95 -8.08 -24.46
C VAL A 353 12.33 -8.58 -24.89
N ILE A 354 13.38 -7.79 -24.62
CA ILE A 354 14.77 -8.16 -24.98
C ILE A 354 15.35 -9.17 -23.98
N ILE A 355 15.04 -9.02 -22.69
CA ILE A 355 15.67 -9.79 -21.61
C ILE A 355 14.92 -11.10 -21.32
N PHE A 356 13.58 -11.10 -21.43
CA PHE A 356 12.78 -12.27 -21.06
C PHE A 356 12.14 -12.91 -22.30
N GLU A 357 12.30 -14.23 -22.41
CA GLU A 357 11.77 -15.02 -23.53
C GLU A 357 10.23 -15.05 -23.57
N ASP A 358 9.58 -15.22 -22.42
CA ASP A 358 8.12 -15.26 -22.31
C ASP A 358 7.58 -13.97 -21.68
N VAL A 359 7.00 -13.06 -22.48
CA VAL A 359 6.38 -11.79 -22.02
C VAL A 359 4.85 -11.89 -21.89
N SER A 360 4.31 -13.10 -21.76
CA SER A 360 2.88 -13.33 -21.59
C SER A 360 2.31 -12.64 -20.35
N LYS A 361 0.98 -12.43 -20.35
CA LYS A 361 0.27 -11.69 -19.30
C LYS A 361 0.47 -12.29 -17.90
N LYS A 362 0.71 -13.60 -17.78
CA LYS A 362 1.00 -14.28 -16.50
C LYS A 362 2.25 -13.72 -15.80
N TYR A 363 3.24 -13.27 -16.57
CA TYR A 363 4.49 -12.70 -16.02
C TYR A 363 4.54 -11.17 -16.07
N ALA A 364 3.39 -10.49 -16.16
CA ALA A 364 3.34 -9.02 -16.10
C ALA A 364 3.65 -8.46 -14.69
N GLY A 365 3.59 -9.31 -13.66
CA GLY A 365 3.90 -8.99 -12.27
C GLY A 365 3.37 -10.07 -11.33
N SER A 366 3.73 -10.00 -10.04
CA SER A 366 3.38 -11.05 -9.08
C SER A 366 1.87 -11.26 -8.92
N ALA A 367 1.06 -10.20 -8.98
CA ALA A 367 -0.41 -10.34 -8.92
C ALA A 367 -1.00 -11.11 -10.11
N SER A 368 -0.45 -10.90 -11.31
CA SER A 368 -0.85 -11.65 -12.50
C SER A 368 -0.40 -13.11 -12.40
N PHE A 369 0.79 -13.34 -11.84
CA PHE A 369 1.35 -14.67 -11.68
C PHE A 369 0.57 -15.49 -10.64
N VAL A 370 0.24 -14.91 -9.49
CA VAL A 370 -0.67 -15.52 -8.50
C VAL A 370 -2.03 -15.83 -9.13
N THR A 371 -2.56 -14.91 -9.94
CA THR A 371 -3.84 -15.11 -10.62
C THR A 371 -3.78 -16.29 -11.58
N TRP A 372 -2.69 -16.44 -12.32
CA TRP A 372 -2.45 -17.57 -13.22
C TRP A 372 -2.27 -18.89 -12.48
N ILE A 373 -1.48 -18.92 -11.39
CA ILE A 373 -1.34 -20.13 -10.55
C ILE A 373 -2.70 -20.59 -10.01
N PHE A 374 -3.56 -19.63 -9.64
CA PHE A 374 -4.87 -19.94 -9.05
C PHE A 374 -5.93 -20.36 -10.07
N GLN A 375 -5.99 -19.73 -11.25
CA GLN A 375 -7.11 -19.85 -12.20
C GLN A 375 -6.71 -20.44 -13.55
N GLY A 376 -5.43 -20.67 -13.80
CA GLY A 376 -4.89 -21.08 -15.09
C GLY A 376 -4.92 -19.96 -16.14
N ASP A 377 -4.96 -20.35 -17.41
CA ASP A 377 -4.75 -19.45 -18.55
C ASP A 377 -5.95 -18.53 -18.88
N ARG A 378 -7.12 -18.81 -18.30
CA ARG A 378 -8.36 -18.05 -18.52
C ARG A 378 -8.93 -17.49 -17.21
N PRO A 379 -8.22 -16.53 -16.58
CA PRO A 379 -8.67 -15.97 -15.31
C PRO A 379 -9.96 -15.16 -15.48
N THR A 380 -10.89 -15.33 -14.56
CA THR A 380 -12.18 -14.63 -14.52
C THR A 380 -12.14 -13.39 -13.61
N TYR A 381 -11.19 -13.35 -12.66
CA TYR A 381 -10.96 -12.21 -11.76
C TYR A 381 -9.49 -12.12 -11.33
N GLY A 382 -9.06 -11.00 -10.75
CA GLY A 382 -7.71 -10.84 -10.22
C GLY A 382 -7.59 -11.29 -8.76
N ASN A 383 -6.63 -12.16 -8.44
CA ASN A 383 -6.40 -12.66 -7.08
C ASN A 383 -5.55 -11.73 -6.20
N GLY A 384 -4.83 -10.79 -6.81
CA GLY A 384 -3.90 -9.90 -6.10
C GLY A 384 -2.60 -10.62 -5.71
N THR A 385 -1.80 -9.96 -4.86
CA THR A 385 -0.53 -10.46 -4.36
C THR A 385 -0.33 -9.98 -2.92
N SER A 386 0.80 -10.32 -2.31
CA SER A 386 1.27 -9.70 -1.08
C SER A 386 2.72 -9.27 -1.25
N VAL A 387 3.22 -8.40 -0.37
CA VAL A 387 4.64 -8.01 -0.39
C VAL A 387 5.57 -9.18 -0.09
N ILE A 388 5.13 -10.16 0.70
CA ILE A 388 5.91 -11.37 1.01
C ILE A 388 5.97 -12.27 -0.23
N ALA A 389 4.82 -12.52 -0.86
CA ALA A 389 4.75 -13.33 -2.08
C ALA A 389 5.57 -12.70 -3.21
N ASP A 390 5.50 -11.37 -3.39
CA ASP A 390 6.26 -10.64 -4.41
C ASP A 390 7.77 -10.88 -4.31
N PHE A 391 8.34 -10.76 -3.11
CA PHE A 391 9.75 -11.03 -2.88
C PHE A 391 10.10 -12.53 -2.92
N TYR A 392 9.17 -13.38 -2.51
CA TYR A 392 9.37 -14.82 -2.50
C TYR A 392 9.43 -15.41 -3.91
N PHE A 393 8.56 -14.98 -4.83
CA PHE A 393 8.60 -15.46 -6.22
C PHE A 393 9.95 -15.21 -6.90
N ASP A 394 10.60 -14.10 -6.58
CA ASP A 394 11.87 -13.73 -7.19
C ASP A 394 13.06 -14.52 -6.60
N LEU A 395 13.20 -14.60 -5.27
CA LEU A 395 14.42 -15.15 -4.64
C LEU A 395 14.12 -15.99 -3.37
N GLY A 396 12.89 -16.46 -3.20
CA GLY A 396 12.46 -17.25 -2.06
C GLY A 396 12.65 -16.54 -0.72
N LEU A 397 13.09 -17.29 0.30
CA LEU A 397 13.37 -16.75 1.63
C LEU A 397 14.38 -15.59 1.60
N ILE A 398 15.42 -15.69 0.75
CA ILE A 398 16.46 -14.65 0.62
C ILE A 398 15.83 -13.35 0.13
N GLY A 399 14.95 -13.44 -0.87
CA GLY A 399 14.19 -12.29 -1.38
C GLY A 399 13.38 -11.62 -0.28
N VAL A 400 12.63 -12.40 0.50
CA VAL A 400 11.82 -11.88 1.61
C VAL A 400 12.69 -11.19 2.66
N VAL A 401 13.83 -11.78 3.03
CA VAL A 401 14.77 -11.21 4.01
C VAL A 401 15.31 -9.86 3.55
N ILE A 402 15.83 -9.80 2.31
CA ILE A 402 16.45 -8.59 1.75
C ILE A 402 15.38 -7.51 1.49
N GLY A 403 14.29 -7.88 0.82
CA GLY A 403 13.22 -6.97 0.44
C GLY A 403 12.55 -6.32 1.64
N MET A 404 12.18 -7.12 2.65
CA MET A 404 11.52 -6.60 3.85
C MET A 404 12.46 -5.75 4.72
N PHE A 405 13.76 -6.08 4.77
CA PHE A 405 14.77 -5.23 5.41
C PHE A 405 14.80 -3.82 4.78
N PHE A 406 14.93 -3.75 3.45
CA PHE A 406 14.95 -2.47 2.76
C PHE A 406 13.63 -1.71 2.90
N PHE A 407 12.51 -2.44 2.86
CA PHE A 407 11.20 -1.85 3.10
C PHE A 407 11.13 -1.14 4.46
N GLY A 408 11.53 -1.82 5.54
CA GLY A 408 11.60 -1.23 6.87
C GLY A 408 12.52 -0.02 6.94
N TYR A 409 13.72 -0.14 6.35
CA TYR A 409 14.71 0.93 6.30
C TYR A 409 14.19 2.19 5.61
N PHE A 410 13.57 2.04 4.43
CA PHE A 410 13.00 3.17 3.68
C PHE A 410 11.81 3.80 4.39
N MET A 411 10.98 3.01 5.09
CA MET A 411 9.88 3.54 5.87
C MET A 411 10.36 4.39 7.05
N ARG A 412 11.41 3.97 7.77
CA ARG A 412 12.01 4.83 8.79
C ARG A 412 12.64 6.09 8.19
N MET A 413 13.33 5.96 7.06
CA MET A 413 13.89 7.11 6.35
C MET A 413 12.80 8.14 6.00
N ALA A 414 11.68 7.68 5.45
CA ALA A 414 10.55 8.52 5.06
C ALA A 414 9.96 9.28 6.26
N GLU A 415 9.74 8.60 7.38
CA GLU A 415 9.22 9.23 8.60
C GLU A 415 10.14 10.31 9.17
N VAL A 416 11.45 10.03 9.25
CA VAL A 416 12.42 11.00 9.77
C VAL A 416 12.44 12.24 8.87
N LYS A 417 12.46 12.07 7.55
CA LYS A 417 12.43 13.20 6.61
C LYS A 417 11.11 13.98 6.68
N MET A 418 9.97 13.30 6.86
CA MET A 418 8.67 13.95 6.90
C MET A 418 8.46 14.77 8.19
N TYR A 419 8.76 14.19 9.36
CA TYR A 419 8.41 14.81 10.64
C TYR A 419 9.55 15.62 11.27
N VAL A 420 10.80 15.34 10.91
CA VAL A 420 11.96 16.01 11.52
C VAL A 420 12.51 17.11 10.60
N GLU A 421 12.53 16.92 9.28
CA GLU A 421 13.01 17.96 8.37
C GLU A 421 11.92 18.99 8.08
N LYS A 422 12.28 20.28 8.18
CA LYS A 422 11.37 21.38 7.82
C LYS A 422 11.10 21.41 6.33
N MET A 423 12.14 21.21 5.51
CA MET A 423 12.02 21.19 4.06
C MET A 423 12.95 20.13 3.44
N PRO A 424 12.46 18.90 3.24
CA PRO A 424 13.21 17.83 2.61
C PRO A 424 13.43 18.11 1.12
N SER A 425 14.39 17.40 0.53
CA SER A 425 14.60 17.40 -0.93
C SER A 425 13.30 17.07 -1.66
N LEU A 426 13.13 17.58 -2.89
CA LEU A 426 11.91 17.39 -3.68
C LEU A 426 11.60 15.89 -3.85
N PHE A 427 12.59 15.10 -4.27
CA PHE A 427 12.47 13.66 -4.40
C PHE A 427 12.07 12.98 -3.09
N SER A 428 12.70 13.34 -1.97
CA SER A 428 12.34 12.75 -0.68
C SER A 428 10.92 13.10 -0.26
N HIS A 429 10.47 14.32 -0.54
CA HIS A 429 9.09 14.74 -0.29
C HIS A 429 8.10 13.91 -1.10
N THR A 430 8.34 13.80 -2.41
CA THR A 430 7.52 12.98 -3.29
C THR A 430 7.47 11.53 -2.83
N PHE A 431 8.64 10.95 -2.53
CA PHE A 431 8.75 9.57 -2.07
C PHE A 431 7.86 9.32 -0.84
N PHE A 432 7.96 10.12 0.22
CA PHE A 432 7.18 9.81 1.43
C PHE A 432 5.68 10.11 1.28
N MET A 433 5.27 11.10 0.48
CA MET A 433 3.85 11.44 0.27
C MET A 433 3.13 10.35 -0.50
N VAL A 434 3.77 9.78 -1.52
CA VAL A 434 3.23 8.65 -2.27
C VAL A 434 3.17 7.40 -1.39
N TYR A 435 4.29 7.04 -0.74
CA TYR A 435 4.37 5.81 0.05
C TYR A 435 3.51 5.81 1.32
N ILE A 436 3.19 6.97 1.92
CA ILE A 436 2.21 6.99 3.02
C ILE A 436 0.78 6.82 2.50
N GLY A 437 0.46 7.41 1.34
CA GLY A 437 -0.83 7.23 0.67
C GLY A 437 -1.14 5.76 0.41
N SER A 438 -0.13 5.00 -0.01
CA SER A 438 -0.25 3.57 -0.28
C SER A 438 0.15 2.67 0.91
N ALA A 439 0.49 3.21 2.09
CA ALA A 439 1.08 2.42 3.18
C ALA A 439 0.20 1.25 3.66
N LEU A 440 -1.13 1.40 3.60
CA LEU A 440 -2.06 0.32 3.93
C LEU A 440 -2.11 -0.75 2.83
N TYR A 441 -2.02 -0.32 1.57
CA TYR A 441 -2.10 -1.20 0.39
C TYR A 441 -0.82 -1.95 0.10
N ILE A 442 0.34 -1.40 0.47
CA ILE A 442 1.65 -2.05 0.24
C ILE A 442 1.71 -3.45 0.86
N ALA A 443 1.00 -3.71 1.96
CA ALA A 443 0.96 -5.06 2.52
C ALA A 443 0.34 -6.12 1.57
N ARG A 444 -0.58 -5.71 0.69
CA ARG A 444 -1.28 -6.54 -0.32
C ARG A 444 -0.87 -6.22 -1.77
N SER A 445 0.31 -5.64 -1.95
CA SER A 445 0.84 -5.30 -3.27
C SER A 445 2.37 -5.43 -3.28
N SER A 446 2.96 -5.30 -4.46
CA SER A 446 4.41 -5.19 -4.59
C SER A 446 4.92 -3.85 -4.04
N PHE A 447 6.09 -3.86 -3.40
CA PHE A 447 6.65 -2.64 -2.80
C PHE A 447 7.08 -1.60 -3.85
N LEU A 448 7.74 -2.03 -4.94
CA LEU A 448 8.25 -1.12 -5.97
C LEU A 448 7.17 -0.60 -6.92
N PHE A 449 5.96 -1.14 -6.87
CA PHE A 449 4.83 -0.71 -7.71
C PHE A 449 4.58 0.81 -7.62
N GLU A 450 4.65 1.37 -6.41
CA GLU A 450 4.42 2.80 -6.16
C GLU A 450 5.62 3.69 -6.51
N PHE A 451 6.78 3.09 -6.74
CA PHE A 451 7.99 3.82 -7.11
C PHE A 451 7.83 4.53 -8.46
N ARG A 452 7.08 3.94 -9.40
CA ARG A 452 6.69 4.59 -10.65
C ARG A 452 5.99 5.94 -10.39
N THR A 453 4.98 5.94 -9.53
CA THR A 453 4.24 7.17 -9.16
C THR A 453 5.18 8.21 -8.57
N VAL A 454 6.15 7.80 -7.73
CA VAL A 454 7.17 8.70 -7.17
C VAL A 454 7.98 9.39 -8.27
N VAL A 455 8.50 8.64 -9.24
CA VAL A 455 9.34 9.20 -10.30
C VAL A 455 8.54 10.14 -11.21
N TRP A 456 7.33 9.76 -11.62
CA TRP A 456 6.49 10.60 -12.46
C TRP A 456 6.12 11.92 -11.78
N VAL A 457 5.70 11.88 -10.51
CA VAL A 457 5.43 13.09 -9.73
C VAL A 457 6.69 13.94 -9.59
N PHE A 458 7.85 13.32 -9.36
CA PHE A 458 9.12 14.04 -9.26
C PHE A 458 9.48 14.75 -10.57
N VAL A 459 9.37 14.05 -11.71
CA VAL A 459 9.63 14.62 -13.05
C VAL A 459 8.69 15.79 -13.33
N ILE A 460 7.38 15.64 -13.09
CA ILE A 460 6.39 16.73 -13.27
C ILE A 460 6.72 17.93 -12.40
N LEU A 461 7.13 17.71 -11.15
CA LEU A 461 7.54 18.80 -10.26
C LEU A 461 8.81 19.50 -10.74
N LEU A 462 9.79 18.76 -11.28
CA LEU A 462 10.98 19.36 -11.90
C LEU A 462 10.60 20.19 -13.13
N ILE A 463 9.75 19.67 -14.01
CA ILE A 463 9.22 20.38 -15.18
C ILE A 463 8.54 21.68 -14.74
N ASN A 464 7.69 21.63 -13.70
CA ASN A 464 7.04 22.82 -13.13
C ASN A 464 8.05 23.86 -12.62
N GLN A 465 9.10 23.42 -11.93
CA GLN A 465 10.11 24.32 -11.37
C GLN A 465 11.04 24.93 -12.44
N TYR A 466 11.41 24.16 -13.47
CA TYR A 466 12.41 24.58 -14.46
C TYR A 466 11.85 25.19 -15.73
N LEU A 467 10.68 24.76 -16.22
CA LEU A 467 10.10 25.31 -17.46
C LEU A 467 9.14 26.45 -17.15
N PHE A 468 8.17 26.20 -16.27
CA PHE A 468 7.07 27.14 -16.04
C PHE A 468 7.39 28.26 -15.04
N ASN A 469 8.45 28.10 -14.24
CA ASN A 469 8.87 29.10 -13.25
C ASN A 469 10.28 29.65 -13.52
N LYS A 470 10.85 29.43 -14.71
CA LYS A 470 12.16 29.98 -15.11
C LYS A 470 12.14 31.51 -15.27
N LYS A 471 10.98 32.11 -15.59
CA LYS A 471 10.83 33.55 -15.87
C LYS A 471 10.65 34.44 -14.62
N TYR A 472 10.64 33.85 -13.42
CA TYR A 472 10.64 34.59 -12.15
C TYR A 472 12.01 34.46 -11.42
N LEU A 473 13.04 34.07 -12.18
CA LEU A 473 14.46 34.17 -11.81
C LEU A 473 14.91 35.64 -11.87
#